data_AF-A0A3M2LS27-F1
#
_entry.id   AF-A0A3M2LS27-F1
#
_cell.length_a   1.000
_cell.length_b   1.000
_cell.length_c   1.000
_cell.angle_alpha   90.00
_cell.angle_beta   90.00
_cell.angle_gamma   90.00
#
_symmetry.space_group_name_H-M   'P 1'
#
loop_
_entity.id
_entity.type
_entity.pdbx_description
1 polymer ?
#
loop_
_entity_poly.entity_id
_entity_poly.type
_entity_poly.pdbx_seq_one_letter_code
_entity_poly.pdbx_strand_id
1 'polypeptide(L)'
;MTWREVMNRRMDARRDGRLDVRVARHHVRDVVGTLSLGIDLEDLELAVTELVTNAALHTASGWVDGGVGIVVRAMNGRVRVEVTDDGGADTHPLVPDAVDDEGWLGESGRGLAMVGALADKAGAYPVPGRNGPRWVVWFELPGTVSESADHEERVLLRLALNVASAAFTEAMGTYGMLPGTVKTIHTMAEGNLDRVLG
;
A
#
# COMPACT_ATOMS: atom_id res chain seq x y z
N MET A 1 -22.98 -2.24 -8.93
CA MET A 1 -22.37 -3.13 -7.92
C MET A 1 -21.75 -2.23 -6.85
N THR A 2 -22.00 -2.49 -5.56
CA THR A 2 -21.67 -1.55 -4.47
C THR A 2 -20.73 -2.20 -3.47
N TRP A 3 -19.75 -1.44 -3.00
CA TRP A 3 -18.88 -1.84 -1.89
C TRP A 3 -19.67 -2.00 -0.60
N ARG A 4 -19.55 -3.16 0.04
CA ARG A 4 -20.10 -3.42 1.38
C ARG A 4 -19.02 -3.19 2.42
N GLU A 5 -19.28 -2.35 3.40
CA GLU A 5 -18.42 -2.24 4.58
C GLU A 5 -18.52 -3.52 5.42
N VAL A 6 -17.36 -4.11 5.73
CA VAL A 6 -17.26 -5.34 6.54
C VAL A 6 -16.52 -5.09 7.86
N MET A 7 -15.72 -4.03 7.92
CA MET A 7 -15.08 -3.55 9.14
C MET A 7 -14.90 -2.03 9.07
N ASN A 8 -15.11 -1.38 10.20
CA ASN A 8 -14.78 0.02 10.42
C ASN A 8 -14.39 0.15 11.89
N ARG A 9 -13.10 0.38 12.13
CA ARG A 9 -12.53 0.36 13.47
C ARG A 9 -11.52 1.48 13.64
N ARG A 10 -11.62 2.16 14.77
CA ARG A 10 -10.56 3.01 15.30
C ARG A 10 -9.60 2.17 16.13
N MET A 11 -8.30 2.34 15.89
CA MET A 11 -7.22 1.77 16.68
C MET A 11 -6.39 2.87 17.27
N ASP A 12 -6.55 3.09 18.56
CA ASP A 12 -5.80 4.10 19.30
C ASP A 12 -4.40 3.59 19.65
N ALA A 13 -3.44 4.49 19.65
CA ALA A 13 -2.11 4.24 20.18
C ALA A 13 -2.23 3.84 21.66
N ARG A 14 -1.34 2.96 22.09
CA ARG A 14 -1.24 2.59 23.50
C ARG A 14 -0.85 3.82 24.34
N ARG A 15 -1.03 3.73 25.66
CA ARG A 15 -0.70 4.82 26.60
C ARG A 15 0.77 5.29 26.55
N ASP A 16 1.66 4.48 25.99
CA ASP A 16 3.08 4.82 25.75
C ASP A 16 3.32 5.49 24.39
N GLY A 17 2.26 5.84 23.65
CA GLY A 17 2.31 6.44 22.32
C GLY A 17 2.54 5.44 21.18
N ARG A 18 2.64 4.13 21.45
CA ARG A 18 2.91 3.15 20.39
C ARG A 18 1.63 2.57 19.81
N LEU A 19 1.43 2.75 18.51
CA LEU A 19 0.39 2.05 17.77
C LEU A 19 0.73 0.56 17.63
N ASP A 20 -0.22 -0.32 17.94
CA ASP A 20 -0.02 -1.76 17.85
C ASP A 20 -0.31 -2.29 16.44
N VAL A 21 0.72 -2.24 15.60
CA VAL A 21 0.66 -2.72 14.22
C VAL A 21 0.28 -4.21 14.14
N ARG A 22 0.64 -5.02 15.14
CA ARG A 22 0.33 -6.47 15.16
C ARG A 22 -1.17 -6.69 15.32
N VAL A 23 -1.79 -5.95 16.24
CA VAL A 23 -3.23 -6.00 16.47
C VAL A 23 -3.99 -5.50 15.23
N ALA A 24 -3.49 -4.45 14.57
CA ALA A 24 -4.08 -3.95 13.33
C ALA A 24 -4.12 -5.01 12.23
N ARG A 25 -2.97 -5.61 11.89
CA ARG A 25 -2.93 -6.65 10.84
C ARG A 25 -3.77 -7.86 11.20
N HIS A 26 -3.74 -8.33 12.45
CA HIS A 26 -4.44 -9.55 12.84
C HIS A 26 -5.95 -9.35 12.75
N HIS A 27 -6.42 -8.17 13.15
CA HIS A 27 -7.84 -7.86 13.07
C HIS A 27 -8.34 -7.76 11.63
N VAL A 28 -7.55 -7.17 10.72
CA VAL A 28 -7.89 -7.13 9.29
C VAL A 28 -7.85 -8.53 8.68
N ARG A 29 -6.81 -9.33 8.99
CA ARG A 29 -6.68 -10.74 8.55
C ARG A 29 -7.89 -11.55 8.97
N ASP A 30 -8.28 -11.50 10.24
CA ASP A 30 -9.40 -12.27 10.78
C ASP A 30 -10.70 -11.93 10.05
N VAL A 31 -11.00 -10.62 9.90
CA VAL A 31 -12.22 -10.17 9.21
C VAL A 31 -12.22 -10.64 7.76
N VAL A 32 -11.13 -10.41 7.01
CA VAL A 32 -11.06 -10.79 5.59
C VAL A 32 -11.10 -12.31 5.41
N GLY A 33 -10.46 -13.06 6.30
CA GLY A 33 -10.48 -14.53 6.30
C GLY A 33 -11.89 -15.12 6.42
N THR A 34 -12.81 -14.45 7.15
CA THR A 34 -14.20 -14.89 7.25
C THR A 34 -15.02 -14.71 5.97
N LEU A 35 -14.55 -13.90 5.02
CA LEU A 35 -15.29 -13.62 3.78
C LEU A 35 -15.15 -14.71 2.72
N SER A 36 -14.18 -15.63 2.89
CA SER A 36 -13.90 -16.74 1.96
C SER A 36 -13.76 -16.30 0.49
N LEU A 37 -13.14 -15.14 0.26
CA LEU A 37 -12.97 -14.56 -1.08
C LEU A 37 -11.70 -15.02 -1.80
N GLY A 38 -10.84 -15.83 -1.17
CA GLY A 38 -9.56 -16.25 -1.74
C GLY A 38 -8.49 -15.15 -1.75
N ILE A 39 -8.63 -14.12 -0.89
CA ILE A 39 -7.60 -13.07 -0.74
C ILE A 39 -6.33 -13.71 -0.18
N ASP A 40 -5.18 -13.35 -0.76
CA ASP A 40 -3.88 -13.66 -0.17
C ASP A 40 -3.73 -12.90 1.16
N LEU A 41 -3.76 -13.65 2.26
CA LEU A 41 -3.71 -13.07 3.59
C LEU A 41 -2.30 -12.61 3.98
N GLU A 42 -1.25 -13.12 3.34
CA GLU A 42 0.12 -12.68 3.59
C GLU A 42 0.34 -11.30 2.97
N ASP A 43 -0.06 -11.12 1.71
CA ASP A 43 -0.02 -9.82 1.01
C ASP A 43 -0.89 -8.77 1.73
N LEU A 44 -2.09 -9.18 2.18
CA LEU A 44 -2.97 -8.33 2.98
C LEU A 44 -2.30 -7.86 4.27
N GLU A 45 -1.70 -8.77 5.04
CA GLU A 45 -1.06 -8.42 6.31
C GLU A 45 0.17 -7.53 6.12
N LEU A 46 0.93 -7.78 5.04
CA LEU A 46 2.09 -6.98 4.69
C LEU A 46 1.66 -5.55 4.32
N ALA A 47 0.70 -5.40 3.41
CA ALA A 47 0.19 -4.09 3.00
C ALA A 47 -0.43 -3.30 4.17
N VAL A 48 -1.20 -3.95 5.04
CA VAL A 48 -1.73 -3.32 6.27
C VAL A 48 -0.59 -2.90 7.20
N THR A 49 0.43 -3.74 7.36
CA THR A 49 1.58 -3.44 8.23
C THR A 49 2.30 -2.18 7.75
N GLU A 50 2.53 -2.06 6.44
CA GLU A 50 3.16 -0.86 5.87
C GLU A 50 2.32 0.39 6.07
N LEU A 51 1.02 0.36 5.73
CA LEU A 51 0.17 1.54 5.88
C LEU A 51 0.06 2.01 7.33
N VAL A 52 -0.12 1.09 8.27
CA VAL A 52 -0.23 1.41 9.70
C VAL A 52 1.11 1.88 10.28
N THR A 53 2.23 1.31 9.81
CA THR A 53 3.57 1.75 10.23
C THR A 53 3.87 3.15 9.70
N ASN A 54 3.56 3.43 8.43
CA ASN A 54 3.72 4.75 7.83
C ASN A 54 2.89 5.81 8.58
N ALA A 55 1.64 5.51 8.89
CA ALA A 55 0.81 6.41 9.69
C ALA A 55 1.44 6.67 11.07
N ALA A 56 1.90 5.63 11.77
CA ALA A 56 2.51 5.78 13.09
C ALA A 56 3.84 6.56 13.06
N LEU A 57 4.66 6.41 12.03
CA LEU A 57 5.97 7.06 11.95
C LEU A 57 5.92 8.51 11.46
N HIS A 58 4.96 8.84 10.59
CA HIS A 58 4.99 10.09 9.83
C HIS A 58 3.86 11.05 10.15
N THR A 59 2.97 10.69 11.07
CA THR A 59 1.79 11.48 11.40
C THR A 59 1.56 11.53 12.92
N ALA A 60 0.59 12.32 13.36
CA ALA A 60 0.14 12.37 14.74
C ALA A 60 -0.43 11.03 15.25
N SER A 61 -0.64 10.03 14.37
CA SER A 61 -1.09 8.69 14.77
C SER A 61 -0.11 7.96 15.69
N GLY A 62 1.18 8.32 15.70
CA GLY A 62 2.18 7.79 16.62
C GLY A 62 2.37 8.59 17.91
N TRP A 63 1.56 9.62 18.16
CA TRP A 63 1.65 10.42 19.37
C TRP A 63 0.81 9.81 20.50
N VAL A 64 1.01 10.32 21.72
CA VAL A 64 0.10 10.04 22.84
C VAL A 64 -1.31 10.48 22.44
N ASP A 65 -2.29 9.60 22.65
CA ASP A 65 -3.69 9.75 22.24
C ASP A 65 -3.94 9.78 20.71
N GLY A 66 -2.93 9.48 19.90
CA GLY A 66 -3.06 9.27 18.46
C GLY A 66 -3.66 7.91 18.10
N GLY A 67 -3.82 7.63 16.81
CA GLY A 67 -4.24 6.33 16.30
C GLY A 67 -4.57 6.34 14.82
N VAL A 68 -5.13 5.24 14.33
CA VAL A 68 -5.56 5.10 12.93
C VAL A 68 -7.00 4.62 12.82
N GLY A 69 -7.72 5.12 11.83
CA GLY A 69 -8.97 4.51 11.38
C GLY A 69 -8.67 3.43 10.34
N ILE A 70 -9.32 2.27 10.43
CA ILE A 70 -9.21 1.19 9.43
C ILE A 70 -10.62 0.81 8.97
N VAL A 71 -10.86 0.92 7.66
CA VAL A 71 -12.09 0.49 7.01
C VAL A 71 -11.76 -0.62 6.02
N VAL A 72 -12.51 -1.71 6.08
CA VAL A 72 -12.44 -2.78 5.08
C VAL A 72 -13.78 -2.86 4.37
N ARG A 73 -13.74 -2.87 3.04
CA ARG A 73 -14.90 -3.01 2.17
C ARG A 73 -14.70 -4.22 1.26
N ALA A 74 -15.77 -4.92 0.94
CA ALA A 74 -15.75 -6.06 0.02
C ALA A 74 -16.70 -5.85 -1.15
N MET A 75 -16.29 -6.28 -2.34
CA MET A 75 -17.11 -6.27 -3.55
C MET A 75 -16.59 -7.31 -4.56
N ASN A 76 -17.46 -8.21 -5.03
CA ASN A 76 -17.19 -9.14 -6.13
C ASN A 76 -15.84 -9.87 -6.05
N GLY A 77 -15.55 -10.53 -4.93
CA GLY A 77 -14.29 -11.26 -4.77
C GLY A 77 -13.07 -10.37 -4.56
N ARG A 78 -13.24 -9.08 -4.22
CA ARG A 78 -12.13 -8.18 -3.88
C ARG A 78 -12.38 -7.53 -2.52
N VAL A 79 -11.28 -7.11 -1.91
CA VAL A 79 -11.31 -6.26 -0.72
C VAL A 79 -10.63 -4.93 -1.00
N ARG A 80 -11.15 -3.86 -0.45
CA ARG A 80 -10.48 -2.57 -0.31
C ARG A 80 -10.20 -2.34 1.16
N VAL A 81 -8.96 -2.02 1.50
CA VAL A 81 -8.57 -1.59 2.84
C VAL A 81 -8.21 -0.11 2.78
N GLU A 82 -8.76 0.66 3.71
CA GLU A 82 -8.50 2.10 3.86
C GLU A 82 -7.95 2.35 5.26
N VAL A 83 -6.80 3.03 5.36
CA VAL A 83 -6.18 3.45 6.61
C VAL A 83 -6.18 4.97 6.66
N THR A 84 -6.87 5.53 7.65
CA THR A 84 -6.92 6.97 7.91
C THR A 84 -5.97 7.33 9.05
N ASP A 85 -5.03 8.25 8.80
CA ASP A 85 -4.15 8.80 9.83
C ASP A 85 -4.84 9.90 10.67
N ASP A 86 -4.13 10.43 11.66
CA ASP A 86 -4.57 11.58 12.47
C ASP A 86 -4.02 12.93 11.99
N GLY A 87 -3.41 12.96 10.80
CA GLY A 87 -2.86 14.16 10.20
C GLY A 87 -1.59 14.64 10.90
N GLY A 88 -1.26 15.91 10.75
CA GLY A 88 -0.03 16.48 11.33
C GLY A 88 1.26 16.07 10.60
N ALA A 89 1.14 15.48 9.41
CA ALA A 89 2.25 15.28 8.50
C ALA A 89 2.61 16.60 7.79
N ASP A 90 3.90 16.87 7.65
CA ASP A 90 4.42 18.00 6.86
C ASP A 90 4.37 17.73 5.34
N THR A 91 4.13 16.47 4.96
CA THR A 91 4.10 15.99 3.58
C THR A 91 2.87 15.13 3.30
N HIS A 92 2.55 14.95 2.03
CA HIS A 92 1.44 14.12 1.56
C HIS A 92 1.93 12.70 1.25
N PRO A 93 1.15 11.65 1.53
CA PRO A 93 1.48 10.29 1.10
C PRO A 93 1.41 10.22 -0.42
N LEU A 94 2.55 9.87 -1.02
CA LEU A 94 2.66 9.55 -2.44
C LEU A 94 2.53 8.03 -2.55
N VAL A 95 1.36 7.56 -2.99
CA VAL A 95 1.18 6.18 -3.43
C VAL A 95 1.53 6.17 -4.91
N PRO A 96 2.68 5.61 -5.32
CA PRO A 96 3.05 5.62 -6.72
C PRO A 96 2.04 4.76 -7.49
N ASP A 97 1.52 5.26 -8.62
CA ASP A 97 0.68 4.48 -9.55
C ASP A 97 1.50 3.43 -10.34
N ALA A 98 2.63 2.99 -9.78
CA ALA A 98 3.93 2.66 -10.40
C ALA A 98 4.98 3.69 -9.99
N VAL A 99 6.22 3.24 -9.81
CA VAL A 99 7.36 3.87 -9.11
C VAL A 99 7.89 5.14 -9.82
N ASP A 100 7.05 6.17 -9.97
CA ASP A 100 7.25 7.22 -10.99
C ASP A 100 7.78 8.56 -10.45
N ASP A 101 8.09 8.68 -9.15
CA ASP A 101 8.67 9.89 -8.55
C ASP A 101 10.01 9.61 -7.84
N GLU A 102 11.11 9.76 -8.58
CA GLU A 102 12.50 9.58 -8.14
C GLU A 102 12.96 10.57 -7.04
N GLY A 103 12.08 11.48 -6.58
CA GLY A 103 12.43 12.55 -5.64
C GLY A 103 12.41 12.16 -4.15
N TRP A 104 11.88 11.00 -3.78
CA TRP A 104 11.54 10.69 -2.37
C TRP A 104 11.78 9.23 -1.96
N LEU A 105 12.92 8.65 -2.34
CA LEU A 105 13.38 7.32 -1.87
C LEU A 105 13.82 7.32 -0.37
N GLY A 106 13.06 7.97 0.51
CA GLY A 106 13.10 7.71 1.95
C GLY A 106 12.40 6.38 2.27
N GLU A 107 12.52 5.89 3.51
CA GLU A 107 11.90 4.63 3.95
C GLU A 107 10.38 4.58 3.69
N SER A 108 9.69 5.72 3.77
CA SER A 108 8.26 5.88 3.48
C SER A 108 7.87 5.60 2.02
N GLY A 109 8.75 5.93 1.06
CA GLY A 109 8.51 5.67 -0.36
C GLY A 109 8.63 4.20 -0.73
N ARG A 110 9.47 3.44 -0.02
CA ARG A 110 9.66 1.99 -0.24
C ARG A 110 8.46 1.18 0.23
N GLY A 111 7.88 1.53 1.39
CA GLY A 111 6.68 0.86 1.92
C GLY A 111 5.46 1.03 1.02
N LEU A 112 5.22 2.25 0.50
CA LEU A 112 4.11 2.51 -0.42
C LEU A 112 4.32 1.91 -1.81
N ALA A 113 5.56 1.84 -2.30
CA ALA A 113 5.88 1.10 -3.53
C ALA A 113 5.61 -0.40 -3.39
N MET A 114 5.88 -1.00 -2.22
CA MET A 114 5.53 -2.40 -1.94
C MET A 114 4.01 -2.61 -1.91
N VAL A 115 3.25 -1.70 -1.30
CA VAL A 115 1.77 -1.74 -1.35
C VAL A 115 1.27 -1.66 -2.79
N GLY A 116 1.82 -0.78 -3.61
CA GLY A 116 1.49 -0.67 -5.03
C GLY A 116 1.82 -1.93 -5.83
N ALA A 117 2.89 -2.65 -5.47
CA ALA A 117 3.29 -3.90 -6.12
C ALA A 117 2.36 -5.09 -5.83
N LEU A 118 1.82 -5.15 -4.61
CA LEU A 118 0.94 -6.23 -4.15
C LEU A 118 -0.53 -5.98 -4.53
N ALA A 119 -0.92 -4.71 -4.65
CA ALA A 119 -2.30 -4.33 -4.88
C ALA A 119 -2.68 -4.31 -6.36
N ASP A 120 -3.94 -4.67 -6.66
CA ASP A 120 -4.54 -4.41 -7.97
C ASP A 120 -4.67 -2.90 -8.24
N LYS A 121 -4.98 -2.15 -7.17
CA LYS A 121 -5.12 -0.70 -7.17
C LYS A 121 -4.74 -0.15 -5.81
N ALA A 122 -4.09 1.01 -5.78
CA ALA A 122 -3.83 1.72 -4.56
C ALA A 122 -4.00 3.23 -4.78
N GLY A 123 -4.04 4.00 -3.70
CA GLY A 123 -4.06 5.45 -3.79
C GLY A 123 -4.18 6.13 -2.44
N ALA A 124 -4.24 7.45 -2.47
CA ALA A 124 -4.49 8.26 -1.28
C ALA A 124 -5.40 9.45 -1.58
N TYR A 125 -6.18 9.88 -0.59
CA TYR A 125 -6.98 11.08 -0.68
C TYR A 125 -7.08 11.80 0.68
N PRO A 126 -7.14 13.15 0.70
CA PRO A 126 -7.22 13.89 1.95
C PRO A 126 -8.65 13.90 2.50
N VAL A 127 -8.78 13.92 3.83
CA VAL A 127 -10.04 14.13 4.55
C VAL A 127 -9.86 15.20 5.62
N PRO A 128 -10.92 15.93 6.03
CA PRO A 128 -10.81 16.95 7.06
C PRO A 128 -10.29 16.39 8.40
N GLY A 129 -9.40 17.13 9.05
CA GLY A 129 -8.87 16.86 10.38
C GLY A 129 -8.87 18.09 11.27
N ARG A 130 -8.73 17.87 12.58
CA ARG A 130 -8.82 18.94 13.60
C ARG A 130 -7.63 19.92 13.54
N ASN A 131 -6.45 19.43 13.17
CA ASN A 131 -5.18 20.17 13.17
C ASN A 131 -4.50 20.16 11.78
N GLY A 132 -5.28 20.08 10.70
CA GLY A 132 -4.78 19.92 9.34
C GLY A 132 -5.48 18.76 8.61
N PRO A 133 -5.14 18.53 7.33
CA PRO A 133 -5.67 17.38 6.59
C PRO A 133 -5.18 16.08 7.23
N ARG A 134 -6.07 15.09 7.26
CA ARG A 134 -5.73 13.68 7.47
C ARG A 134 -5.69 13.00 6.11
N TRP A 135 -4.93 11.94 5.99
CA TRP A 135 -4.90 11.16 4.76
C TRP A 135 -5.55 9.80 4.94
N VAL A 136 -6.32 9.42 3.93
CA VAL A 136 -6.75 8.04 3.73
C VAL A 136 -5.83 7.44 2.68
N VAL A 137 -5.06 6.43 3.08
CA VAL A 137 -4.26 5.62 2.16
C VAL A 137 -4.97 4.27 2.00
N TRP A 138 -5.11 3.79 0.78
CA TRP A 138 -5.91 2.61 0.50
C TRP A 138 -5.28 1.71 -0.57
N PHE A 139 -5.66 0.44 -0.51
CA PHE A 139 -5.31 -0.55 -1.53
C PHE A 139 -6.46 -1.55 -1.75
N GLU A 140 -6.46 -2.20 -2.91
CA GLU A 140 -7.38 -3.25 -3.31
C GLU A 140 -6.63 -4.55 -3.59
N LEU A 141 -7.12 -5.66 -3.04
CA LEU A 141 -6.61 -7.00 -3.36
C LEU A 141 -7.69 -7.83 -4.04
N PRO A 142 -7.34 -8.55 -5.12
CA PRO A 142 -8.21 -9.54 -5.72
C PRO A 142 -8.21 -10.83 -4.91
N GLY A 143 -9.34 -11.51 -4.95
CA GLY A 143 -9.45 -12.90 -4.56
C GLY A 143 -8.88 -13.79 -5.64
N THR A 144 -7.99 -14.69 -5.26
CA THR A 144 -7.53 -15.76 -6.13
C THR A 144 -8.65 -16.78 -6.25
N VAL A 145 -9.27 -16.88 -7.41
CA VAL A 145 -9.98 -18.10 -7.78
C VAL A 145 -8.90 -19.10 -8.18
N SER A 146 -8.33 -19.81 -7.19
CA SER A 146 -7.47 -21.00 -7.32
C SER A 146 -6.78 -21.21 -8.69
N GLU A 147 -5.77 -20.41 -9.02
CA GLU A 147 -4.71 -20.77 -9.98
C GLU A 147 -3.36 -20.39 -9.36
N SER A 148 -2.82 -21.32 -8.56
CA SER A 148 -1.68 -21.09 -7.67
C SER A 148 -0.33 -20.98 -8.38
N ALA A 149 -0.20 -21.42 -9.63
CA ALA A 149 1.05 -21.34 -10.39
C ALA A 149 1.27 -19.94 -10.99
N ASP A 150 0.20 -19.31 -11.49
CA ASP A 150 0.29 -18.00 -12.14
C ASP A 150 0.47 -16.87 -11.13
N HIS A 151 -0.05 -17.02 -9.90
CA HIS A 151 0.12 -16.01 -8.85
C HIS A 151 1.55 -15.90 -8.36
N GLU A 152 2.21 -17.02 -8.06
CA GLU A 152 3.62 -17.03 -7.63
C GLU A 152 4.54 -16.43 -8.70
N GLU A 153 4.31 -16.78 -9.97
CA GLU A 153 5.09 -16.23 -11.09
C GLU A 153 4.81 -14.73 -11.30
N ARG A 154 3.55 -14.28 -11.19
CA ARG A 154 3.18 -12.85 -11.24
C ARG A 154 3.81 -12.05 -10.11
N VAL A 155 3.79 -12.57 -8.89
CA VAL A 155 4.39 -11.93 -7.71
C VAL A 155 5.91 -11.86 -7.87
N LEU A 156 6.56 -12.94 -8.28
CA LEU A 156 8.00 -12.96 -8.51
C LEU A 156 8.43 -12.04 -9.65
N LEU A 157 7.67 -11.98 -10.75
CA LEU A 157 7.96 -11.08 -11.86
C LEU A 157 7.76 -9.61 -11.50
N ARG A 158 6.70 -9.28 -10.74
CA ARG A 158 6.47 -7.92 -10.25
C ARG A 158 7.53 -7.51 -9.22
N LEU A 159 7.88 -8.40 -8.29
CA LEU A 159 8.96 -8.17 -7.33
C LEU A 159 10.31 -8.00 -8.03
N ALA A 160 10.64 -8.86 -9.00
CA ALA A 160 11.87 -8.77 -9.77
C ALA A 160 11.92 -7.47 -10.60
N LEU A 161 10.81 -7.07 -11.22
CA LEU A 161 10.71 -5.81 -11.95
C LEU A 161 10.90 -4.61 -11.01
N ASN A 162 10.33 -4.64 -9.81
CA ASN A 162 10.49 -3.58 -8.82
C ASN A 162 11.93 -3.47 -8.29
N VAL A 163 12.57 -4.60 -7.98
CA VAL A 163 13.98 -4.63 -7.56
C VAL A 163 14.90 -4.16 -8.70
N ALA A 164 14.64 -4.61 -9.93
CA ALA A 164 15.39 -4.19 -11.11
C ALA A 164 15.19 -2.70 -11.42
N SER A 165 13.97 -2.18 -11.26
CA SER A 165 13.62 -0.77 -11.43
C SER A 165 14.36 0.12 -10.43
N ALA A 166 14.32 -0.23 -9.14
CA ALA A 166 15.05 0.50 -8.10
C ALA A 166 16.57 0.50 -8.34
N ALA A 167 17.16 -0.65 -8.71
CA ALA A 167 18.58 -0.75 -9.03
C ALA A 167 18.96 0.00 -10.31
N PHE A 168 18.09 0.00 -11.32
CA PHE A 168 18.27 0.70 -12.58
C PHE A 168 18.24 2.22 -12.38
N THR A 169 17.26 2.74 -11.65
CA THR A 169 17.16 4.16 -11.33
C THR A 169 18.36 4.65 -10.51
N GLU A 170 18.81 3.89 -9.51
CA GLU A 170 20.01 4.22 -8.71
C GLU A 170 21.28 4.26 -9.57
N ALA A 171 21.46 3.27 -10.45
CA ALA A 171 22.58 3.24 -11.38
C ALA A 171 22.53 4.44 -12.36
N MET A 172 21.36 4.76 -12.91
CA MET A 172 21.22 5.80 -13.94
C MET A 172 21.29 7.24 -13.39
N GLY A 173 20.87 7.47 -12.15
CA GLY A 173 21.13 8.72 -11.43
C GLY A 173 22.63 8.97 -11.25
N THR A 174 23.42 7.91 -11.07
CA THR A 174 24.89 7.99 -11.02
C THR A 174 25.53 8.34 -12.38
N TYR A 175 24.88 7.96 -13.49
CA TYR A 175 25.35 8.23 -14.86
C TYR A 175 24.78 9.52 -15.48
N GLY A 176 24.00 10.32 -14.75
CA GLY A 176 23.48 11.60 -15.22
C GLY A 176 22.42 11.48 -16.33
N MET A 177 21.70 10.35 -16.37
CA MET A 177 20.63 10.14 -17.34
C MET A 177 19.44 11.06 -17.05
N LEU A 178 18.79 11.57 -18.10
CA LEU A 178 17.62 12.43 -17.94
C LEU A 178 16.43 11.62 -17.37
N PRO A 179 15.72 12.12 -16.34
CA PRO A 179 14.60 11.41 -15.70
C PRO A 179 13.52 10.90 -16.68
N GLY A 180 13.27 11.65 -17.77
CA GLY A 180 12.30 11.25 -18.80
C GLY A 180 12.69 9.99 -19.59
N THR A 181 13.99 9.69 -19.70
CA THR A 181 14.49 8.49 -20.39
C THR A 181 14.31 7.25 -19.52
N VAL A 182 14.57 7.36 -18.21
CA VAL A 182 14.34 6.29 -17.24
C VAL A 182 12.84 5.95 -17.18
N LYS A 183 11.99 6.98 -17.10
CA LYS A 183 10.53 6.86 -17.17
C LYS A 183 10.04 6.08 -18.39
N THR A 184 10.58 6.39 -19.57
CA THR A 184 10.18 5.72 -20.83
C THR A 184 10.52 4.22 -20.81
N ILE A 185 11.69 3.85 -20.28
CA ILE A 185 12.13 2.45 -20.19
C ILE A 185 11.27 1.67 -19.19
N HIS A 186 10.90 2.31 -18.06
CA HIS A 186 10.01 1.73 -17.05
C HIS A 186 8.64 1.39 -17.62
N THR A 187 7.98 2.37 -18.26
CA THR A 187 6.65 2.18 -18.86
C THR A 187 6.66 1.08 -19.93
N MET A 188 7.76 0.94 -20.69
CA MET A 188 7.92 -0.14 -21.65
C MET A 188 8.05 -1.51 -20.99
N ALA A 189 8.73 -1.60 -19.84
CA ALA A 189 8.89 -2.83 -19.10
C ALA A 189 7.57 -3.30 -18.44
N GLU A 190 6.82 -2.38 -17.83
CA GLU A 190 5.49 -2.66 -17.26
C GLU A 190 4.48 -3.07 -18.33
N GLY A 191 4.41 -2.33 -19.43
CA GLY A 191 3.50 -2.68 -20.54
C GLY A 191 3.84 -4.01 -21.23
N ASN A 192 5.11 -4.44 -21.20
CA ASN A 192 5.48 -5.77 -21.64
C ASN A 192 5.11 -6.85 -20.61
N LEU A 193 5.24 -6.55 -19.32
CA LEU A 193 4.85 -7.49 -18.27
C LEU A 193 3.34 -7.75 -18.30
N ASP A 194 2.52 -6.72 -18.46
CA ASP A 194 1.05 -6.85 -18.59
C ASP A 194 0.63 -7.68 -19.82
N ARG A 195 1.43 -7.68 -20.90
CA ARG A 195 1.21 -8.57 -22.06
C ARG A 195 1.64 -10.01 -21.83
N VAL A 196 2.65 -10.23 -21.00
CA VAL A 196 3.14 -11.58 -20.66
C VAL A 196 2.22 -12.25 -19.64
N LEU A 197 1.62 -11.45 -18.76
CA LEU A 197 0.70 -11.88 -17.71
C LEU A 197 -0.79 -11.74 -18.11
N GLY A 198 -1.12 -11.50 -19.38
CA GLY A 198 -2.49 -11.33 -19.88
C GLY A 198 -2.87 -12.46 -20.83
#